data_AF-A0A941DQQ0-F1
#
_entry.id   AF-A0A941DQQ0-F1
#
_cell.length_a   1.000
_cell.length_b   1.000
_cell.length_c   1.000
_cell.angle_alpha   90.00
_cell.angle_beta   90.00
_cell.angle_gamma   90.00
#
_symmetry.space_group_name_H-M   'P 1'
#
loop_
_entity.id
_entity.type
_entity.pdbx_description
1 polymer ?
#
loop_
_entity_poly.entity_id
_entity_poly.type
_entity_poly.pdbx_seq_one_letter_code
_entity_poly.pdbx_strand_id
1 'polypeptide(L)'
;MRLVPTAQHTPGSSFCRVLHPNAGAAGGYSEWAIPAAHLKTKGYSMDLARLNINIGGLPSCGYQGDVSVFDQVALLVGVPLPPSYLELIHTADGGHPEIGCFSPIGADDENMFEIDYFYAFDNLAVERIQDVIEKWTPFLGERTLPIGRDGGGNQIFLDMSSGSETVWIALHDQGMKKIKIAESFESFINSLRANPDFI
;
A
#
# COMPACT_ATOMS: atom_id res chain seq x y z
N MET A 1 1.54 -34.05 -24.25
CA MET A 1 0.91 -33.59 -23.00
C MET A 1 -0.59 -33.54 -23.24
N ARG A 2 -1.37 -34.30 -22.45
CA ARG A 2 -2.82 -34.35 -22.59
C ARG A 2 -3.40 -33.32 -21.62
N LEU A 3 -3.86 -32.19 -22.14
CA LEU A 3 -4.48 -31.14 -21.33
C LEU A 3 -5.78 -31.70 -20.74
N VAL A 4 -5.93 -31.53 -19.43
CA VAL A 4 -7.11 -31.97 -18.69
C VAL A 4 -8.26 -31.00 -19.01
N PRO A 5 -9.50 -31.46 -19.26
CA PRO A 5 -10.60 -30.56 -19.65
C PRO A 5 -10.91 -29.50 -18.59
N THR A 6 -11.24 -28.27 -19.03
CA THR A 6 -11.52 -27.09 -18.19
C THR A 6 -12.54 -27.34 -17.07
N ALA A 7 -13.52 -28.24 -17.30
CA ALA A 7 -14.50 -28.64 -16.30
C ALA A 7 -13.89 -29.30 -15.04
N GLN A 8 -12.67 -29.82 -15.14
CA GLN A 8 -11.94 -30.41 -14.00
C GLN A 8 -11.20 -29.36 -13.16
N HIS A 9 -11.10 -28.12 -13.65
CA HIS A 9 -10.60 -26.95 -12.91
C HIS A 9 -11.73 -26.09 -12.31
N THR A 10 -13.00 -26.45 -12.52
CA THR A 10 -14.13 -25.68 -12.00
C THR A 10 -14.28 -25.90 -10.49
N PRO A 11 -14.37 -24.82 -9.68
CA PRO A 11 -14.69 -24.91 -8.25
C PRO A 11 -15.98 -25.72 -8.03
N GLY A 12 -15.91 -26.74 -7.17
CA GLY A 12 -17.01 -27.69 -6.92
C GLY A 12 -16.90 -29.04 -7.64
N SER A 13 -15.99 -29.20 -8.60
CA SER A 13 -15.68 -30.50 -9.22
C SER A 13 -14.96 -31.44 -8.24
N SER A 14 -15.26 -32.75 -8.30
CA SER A 14 -14.59 -33.78 -7.50
C SER A 14 -13.08 -33.87 -7.78
N PHE A 15 -12.64 -33.43 -8.96
CA PHE A 15 -11.23 -33.38 -9.35
C PHE A 15 -10.48 -32.15 -8.83
N CYS A 16 -11.20 -31.04 -8.52
CA CYS A 16 -10.59 -29.80 -8.06
C CYS A 16 -9.81 -29.99 -6.74
N ARG A 17 -10.34 -30.81 -5.81
CA ARG A 17 -9.65 -31.14 -4.55
C ARG A 17 -8.41 -32.01 -4.70
N VAL A 18 -8.34 -32.81 -5.76
CA VAL A 18 -7.19 -33.69 -6.02
C VAL A 18 -6.03 -32.90 -6.61
N LEU A 19 -6.31 -31.84 -7.37
CA LEU A 19 -5.30 -30.97 -7.99
C LEU A 19 -4.83 -29.85 -7.07
N HIS A 20 -5.65 -29.42 -6.09
CA HIS A 20 -5.33 -28.38 -5.11
C HIS A 20 -5.45 -28.94 -3.68
N PRO A 21 -4.43 -29.66 -3.17
CA PRO A 21 -4.52 -30.46 -1.94
C PRO A 21 -4.51 -29.66 -0.63
N ASN A 22 -4.43 -28.32 -0.67
CA ASN A 22 -4.48 -27.50 0.54
C ASN A 22 -5.93 -27.33 1.01
N ALA A 23 -6.22 -27.75 2.25
CA ALA A 23 -7.48 -27.48 2.92
C ALA A 23 -7.68 -25.95 3.02
N GLY A 24 -8.53 -25.38 2.17
CA GLY A 24 -8.77 -23.94 2.08
C GLY A 24 -8.35 -23.27 0.77
N ALA A 25 -7.76 -24.00 -0.19
CA ALA A 25 -7.44 -23.43 -1.51
C ALA A 25 -8.66 -23.46 -2.45
N ALA A 26 -9.57 -22.52 -2.24
CA ALA A 26 -10.49 -22.01 -3.26
C ALA A 26 -10.44 -20.48 -3.18
N GLY A 27 -10.14 -19.84 -4.31
CA GLY A 27 -10.25 -18.40 -4.46
C GLY A 27 -8.93 -17.73 -4.79
N GLY A 28 -8.77 -17.35 -6.07
CA GLY A 28 -7.96 -16.18 -6.39
C GLY A 28 -8.54 -14.94 -5.70
N TYR A 29 -7.79 -13.84 -5.69
CA TYR A 29 -8.17 -12.58 -5.01
C TYR A 29 -9.58 -12.06 -5.34
N SER A 30 -10.22 -12.51 -6.42
CA SER A 30 -11.61 -12.21 -6.78
C SER A 30 -12.69 -12.91 -5.92
N GLU A 31 -12.36 -13.98 -5.17
CA GLU A 31 -13.26 -14.59 -4.17
C GLU A 31 -13.01 -14.08 -2.74
N TRP A 32 -11.98 -13.26 -2.53
CA TRP A 32 -11.81 -12.44 -1.32
C TRP A 32 -12.62 -11.15 -1.41
N ALA A 33 -13.81 -11.25 -2.03
CA ALA A 33 -14.85 -10.25 -1.90
C ALA A 33 -14.96 -9.91 -0.42
N ILE A 34 -14.58 -8.67 -0.12
CA ILE A 34 -14.63 -8.01 1.19
C ILE A 34 -15.83 -8.58 1.93
N PRO A 35 -15.65 -9.32 3.04
CA PRO A 35 -16.80 -9.81 3.77
C PRO A 35 -17.64 -8.59 4.14
N ALA A 36 -18.88 -8.54 3.65
CA ALA A 36 -19.93 -7.62 4.11
C ALA A 36 -20.20 -7.75 5.63
N ALA A 37 -19.45 -8.61 6.32
CA ALA A 37 -19.38 -8.79 7.76
C ALA A 37 -18.30 -7.93 8.47
N HIS A 38 -17.52 -7.06 7.80
CA HIS A 38 -16.76 -6.00 8.51
C HIS A 38 -17.67 -4.82 8.93
N LEU A 39 -18.91 -5.14 9.30
CA LEU A 39 -19.77 -4.26 10.07
C LEU A 39 -19.11 -3.97 11.41
N LYS A 40 -18.63 -2.74 11.55
CA LYS A 40 -18.67 -1.94 12.79
C LYS A 40 -18.28 -2.70 14.06
N THR A 41 -17.00 -2.98 14.21
CA THR A 41 -16.37 -2.89 15.54
C THR A 41 -15.86 -1.46 15.71
N LYS A 42 -16.15 -0.82 16.84
CA LYS A 42 -15.53 0.46 17.23
C LYS A 42 -14.00 0.28 17.23
N GLY A 43 -13.38 0.69 16.14
CA GLY A 43 -11.94 0.72 15.84
C GLY A 43 -11.83 1.55 14.58
N TYR A 44 -10.89 2.48 14.51
CA TYR A 44 -10.92 3.60 13.57
C TYR A 44 -10.90 3.10 12.11
N SER A 45 -11.94 3.41 11.32
CA SER A 45 -11.84 3.27 9.86
C SER A 45 -10.94 4.40 9.34
N MET A 46 -10.05 4.10 8.40
CA MET A 46 -9.20 5.13 7.78
C MET A 46 -10.09 6.14 7.05
N ASP A 47 -10.12 7.38 7.52
CA ASP A 47 -10.79 8.47 6.81
C ASP A 47 -9.89 8.96 5.67
N LEU A 48 -9.88 8.22 4.56
CA LEU A 48 -9.05 8.53 3.37
C LEU A 48 -9.58 9.75 2.59
N ALA A 49 -10.88 10.01 2.67
CA ALA A 49 -11.51 11.14 1.96
C ALA A 49 -10.95 12.49 2.43
N ARG A 50 -10.60 12.61 3.72
CA ARG A 50 -10.01 13.83 4.27
C ARG A 50 -8.66 14.19 3.65
N LEU A 51 -7.94 13.23 3.07
CA LEU A 51 -6.61 13.47 2.50
C LEU A 51 -6.67 14.29 1.21
N ASN A 52 -7.84 14.31 0.55
CA ASN A 52 -8.08 15.01 -0.72
C ASN A 52 -6.93 14.86 -1.73
N ILE A 53 -6.56 13.60 -2.00
CA ILE A 53 -5.42 13.27 -2.86
C ILE A 53 -5.73 13.73 -4.28
N ASN A 54 -4.83 14.53 -4.84
CA ASN A 54 -5.02 15.16 -6.14
C ASN A 54 -3.77 15.07 -7.02
N ILE A 55 -3.98 15.26 -8.33
CA ILE A 55 -2.95 15.29 -9.35
C ILE A 55 -3.21 16.53 -10.20
N GLY A 56 -2.30 17.50 -10.14
CA GLY A 56 -2.47 18.77 -10.83
C GLY A 56 -3.74 19.54 -10.41
N GLY A 57 -4.15 19.40 -9.13
CA GLY A 57 -5.35 20.05 -8.58
C GLY A 57 -6.68 19.36 -8.91
N LEU A 58 -6.65 18.21 -9.61
CA LEU A 58 -7.83 17.38 -9.84
C LEU A 58 -7.81 16.17 -8.90
N PRO A 59 -8.96 15.76 -8.32
CA PRO A 59 -9.02 14.58 -7.48
C PRO A 59 -8.43 13.35 -8.17
N SER A 60 -7.56 12.63 -7.48
CA SER A 60 -7.01 11.36 -7.97
C SER A 60 -8.09 10.29 -7.92
N CYS A 61 -8.23 9.54 -9.02
CA CYS A 61 -9.12 8.40 -9.08
C CYS A 61 -8.43 7.17 -8.50
N GLY A 62 -9.19 6.32 -7.81
CA GLY A 62 -8.72 5.00 -7.41
C GLY A 62 -8.33 4.12 -8.59
N TYR A 63 -7.53 3.10 -8.32
CA TYR A 63 -7.05 2.16 -9.32
C TYR A 63 -8.21 1.42 -10.00
N GLN A 64 -8.25 1.47 -11.33
CA GLN A 64 -9.30 0.85 -12.16
C GLN A 64 -8.78 -0.28 -13.07
N GLY A 65 -7.51 -0.63 -12.96
CA GLY A 65 -6.91 -1.68 -13.78
C GLY A 65 -7.19 -3.09 -13.26
N ASP A 66 -6.41 -4.05 -13.77
CA ASP A 66 -6.55 -5.45 -13.43
C ASP A 66 -5.98 -5.76 -12.04
N VAL A 67 -6.76 -6.42 -11.20
CA VAL A 67 -6.36 -6.80 -9.82
C VAL A 67 -5.12 -7.69 -9.75
N SER A 68 -4.76 -8.37 -10.84
CA SER A 68 -3.51 -9.13 -10.95
C SER A 68 -2.26 -8.26 -10.81
N VAL A 69 -2.35 -6.93 -10.95
CA VAL A 69 -1.23 -6.03 -10.64
C VAL A 69 -0.84 -6.10 -9.17
N PHE A 70 -1.80 -6.32 -8.25
CA PHE A 70 -1.52 -6.42 -6.82
C PHE A 70 -0.70 -7.68 -6.52
N ASP A 71 -0.99 -8.77 -7.20
CA ASP A 71 -0.19 -10.00 -7.14
C ASP A 71 1.22 -9.78 -7.67
N GLN A 72 1.37 -9.03 -8.78
CA GLN A 72 2.68 -8.71 -9.34
C GLN A 72 3.51 -7.87 -8.37
N VAL A 73 2.92 -6.85 -7.75
CA VAL A 73 3.62 -6.02 -6.76
C VAL A 73 3.93 -6.81 -5.49
N ALA A 74 3.02 -7.65 -5.01
CA ALA A 74 3.28 -8.56 -3.89
C ALA A 74 4.46 -9.51 -4.18
N LEU A 75 4.58 -10.02 -5.42
CA LEU A 75 5.71 -10.84 -5.85
C LEU A 75 7.03 -10.08 -5.83
N LEU A 76 7.05 -8.81 -6.27
CA LEU A 76 8.24 -7.97 -6.23
C LEU A 76 8.71 -7.70 -4.80
N VAL A 77 7.77 -7.48 -3.88
CA VAL A 77 8.06 -7.20 -2.47
C VAL A 77 8.39 -8.49 -1.68
N GLY A 78 7.85 -9.63 -2.12
CA GLY A 78 8.05 -10.94 -1.49
C GLY A 78 7.10 -11.23 -0.32
N VAL A 79 6.08 -10.39 -0.10
CA VAL A 79 5.00 -10.60 0.89
C VAL A 79 3.68 -10.02 0.36
N PRO A 80 2.51 -10.50 0.86
CA PRO A 80 1.21 -9.91 0.51
C PRO A 80 1.13 -8.43 0.88
N LEU A 81 0.42 -7.65 0.06
CA LEU A 81 0.22 -6.22 0.33
C LEU A 81 -0.82 -6.03 1.45
N PRO A 82 -0.61 -5.06 2.37
CA PRO A 82 -1.55 -4.81 3.46
C PRO A 82 -2.93 -4.39 2.93
N PRO A 83 -4.04 -4.95 3.44
CA PRO A 83 -5.39 -4.57 3.00
C PRO A 83 -5.67 -3.07 3.17
N SER A 84 -5.13 -2.48 4.24
CA SER A 84 -5.23 -1.03 4.50
C SER A 84 -4.54 -0.20 3.41
N TYR A 85 -3.40 -0.65 2.90
CA TYR A 85 -2.74 0.00 1.78
C TYR A 85 -3.54 -0.14 0.48
N LEU A 86 -4.13 -1.31 0.23
CA LEU A 86 -4.99 -1.51 -0.95
C LEU A 86 -6.25 -0.64 -0.90
N GLU A 87 -6.79 -0.34 0.28
CA GLU A 87 -7.91 0.60 0.45
C GLU A 87 -7.53 2.02 0.00
N LEU A 88 -6.30 2.48 0.29
CA LEU A 88 -5.76 3.73 -0.26
C LEU A 88 -5.76 3.68 -1.78
N ILE A 89 -5.17 2.63 -2.38
CA ILE A 89 -5.03 2.52 -3.84
C ILE A 89 -6.38 2.42 -4.55
N HIS A 90 -7.37 1.77 -3.95
CA HIS A 90 -8.75 1.76 -4.45
C HIS A 90 -9.46 3.11 -4.31
N THR A 91 -9.00 3.99 -3.42
CA THR A 91 -9.53 5.34 -3.25
C THR A 91 -8.83 6.34 -4.17
N ALA A 92 -7.50 6.27 -4.26
CA ALA A 92 -6.65 7.13 -5.06
C ALA A 92 -5.40 6.36 -5.53
N ASP A 93 -5.21 6.23 -6.84
CA ASP A 93 -4.02 5.60 -7.44
C ASP A 93 -2.87 6.61 -7.53
N GLY A 94 -2.27 6.88 -6.38
CA GLY A 94 -1.20 7.86 -6.21
C GLY A 94 -1.69 9.32 -6.25
N GLY A 95 -0.75 10.25 -6.07
CA GLY A 95 -1.01 11.69 -6.07
C GLY A 95 -0.61 12.40 -4.77
N HIS A 96 -0.84 13.71 -4.75
CA HIS A 96 -0.47 14.63 -3.67
C HIS A 96 -1.60 14.75 -2.65
N PRO A 97 -1.41 14.37 -1.38
CA PRO A 97 -2.40 14.63 -0.34
C PRO A 97 -2.39 16.10 0.07
N GLU A 98 -3.55 16.72 0.28
CA GLU A 98 -3.66 18.04 0.92
C GLU A 98 -3.38 17.96 2.43
N ILE A 99 -3.69 16.81 3.04
CA ILE A 99 -3.33 16.49 4.41
C ILE A 99 -2.22 15.45 4.38
N GLY A 100 -0.97 15.93 4.31
CA GLY A 100 0.21 15.10 4.12
C GLY A 100 1.27 15.19 5.20
N CYS A 101 1.10 16.03 6.23
CA CYS A 101 2.17 16.25 7.20
C CYS A 101 2.16 15.23 8.35
N PHE A 102 3.35 14.85 8.82
CA PHE A 102 3.53 13.91 9.94
C PHE A 102 4.83 14.18 10.71
N SER A 103 4.92 13.65 11.94
CA SER A 103 6.15 13.64 12.74
C SER A 103 6.58 12.20 13.02
N PRO A 104 7.89 11.90 13.05
CA PRO A 104 8.37 10.60 13.50
C PRO A 104 7.98 10.30 14.95
N ILE A 105 7.94 9.01 15.31
CA ILE A 105 7.62 8.60 16.69
C ILE A 105 8.68 9.16 17.64
N GLY A 106 8.24 9.95 18.62
CA GLY A 106 9.10 10.56 19.64
C GLY A 106 9.80 11.86 19.20
N ALA A 107 9.50 12.37 18.00
CA ALA A 107 9.90 13.71 17.59
C ALA A 107 8.95 14.78 18.15
N ASP A 108 9.43 16.01 18.24
CA ASP A 108 8.61 17.20 18.50
C ASP A 108 7.88 17.66 17.23
N ASP A 109 6.94 18.58 17.39
CA ASP A 109 6.17 19.16 16.28
C ASP A 109 6.99 20.13 15.42
N GLU A 110 8.24 20.43 15.79
CA GLU A 110 9.14 21.27 15.00
C GLU A 110 9.81 20.50 13.85
N ASN A 111 9.94 19.17 13.98
CA ASN A 111 10.56 18.29 12.99
C ASN A 111 9.51 17.50 12.20
N MET A 112 8.74 18.21 11.38
CA MET A 112 7.70 17.65 10.52
C MET A 112 8.24 17.28 9.13
N PHE A 113 7.66 16.23 8.58
CA PHE A 113 7.78 15.86 7.18
C PHE A 113 6.43 16.05 6.49
N GLU A 114 6.46 16.18 5.18
CA GLU A 114 5.28 16.29 4.34
C GLU A 114 5.40 15.30 3.19
N ILE A 115 4.34 14.53 2.96
CA ILE A 115 4.23 13.68 1.78
C ILE A 115 4.10 14.58 0.56
N ASP A 116 5.07 14.51 -0.36
CA ASP A 116 4.94 15.16 -1.67
C ASP A 116 3.87 14.40 -2.46
N TYR A 117 4.06 13.10 -2.70
CA TYR A 117 3.03 12.24 -3.27
C TYR A 117 3.15 10.78 -2.86
N PHE A 118 2.01 10.09 -2.95
CA PHE A 118 1.93 8.63 -2.95
C PHE A 118 2.23 8.07 -4.35
N TYR A 119 2.88 6.92 -4.40
CA TYR A 119 3.17 6.20 -5.64
C TYR A 119 1.92 5.55 -6.22
N ALA A 120 1.87 5.43 -7.56
CA ALA A 120 0.74 4.84 -8.27
C ALA A 120 1.07 3.45 -8.83
N PHE A 121 0.04 2.65 -9.06
CA PHE A 121 0.16 1.37 -9.77
C PHE A 121 0.14 1.56 -11.29
N ASP A 122 -0.67 2.49 -11.78
CA ASP A 122 -0.82 2.71 -13.23
C ASP A 122 -1.01 4.18 -13.64
N ASN A 123 -1.34 5.06 -12.70
CA ASN A 123 -1.42 6.49 -12.98
C ASN A 123 -0.04 7.10 -13.32
N LEU A 124 0.17 7.40 -14.61
CA LEU A 124 1.44 7.89 -15.15
C LEU A 124 1.78 9.34 -14.77
N ALA A 125 0.88 10.04 -14.08
CA ALA A 125 1.15 11.41 -13.64
C ALA A 125 2.08 11.47 -12.41
N VAL A 126 2.25 10.35 -11.70
CA VAL A 126 3.21 10.19 -10.61
C VAL A 126 4.07 8.94 -10.85
N GLU A 127 5.13 8.76 -10.06
CA GLU A 127 6.00 7.58 -10.19
C GLU A 127 5.25 6.28 -9.93
N ARG A 128 5.54 5.27 -10.75
CA ARG A 128 4.96 3.93 -10.65
C ARG A 128 5.65 3.12 -9.57
N ILE A 129 4.85 2.41 -8.79
CA ILE A 129 5.33 1.63 -7.66
C ILE A 129 6.30 0.52 -8.07
N GLN A 130 6.12 -0.10 -9.24
CA GLN A 130 7.01 -1.15 -9.75
C GLN A 130 8.42 -0.61 -9.98
N ASP A 131 8.53 0.56 -10.62
CA ASP A 131 9.81 1.22 -10.91
C ASP A 131 10.51 1.66 -9.62
N VAL A 132 9.71 2.15 -8.66
CA VAL A 132 10.21 2.58 -7.35
C VAL A 132 10.71 1.39 -6.53
N ILE A 133 9.99 0.26 -6.54
CA ILE A 133 10.43 -0.97 -5.87
C ILE A 133 11.78 -1.42 -6.44
N GLU A 134 11.92 -1.53 -7.76
CA GLU A 134 13.18 -1.93 -8.40
C GLU A 134 14.33 -1.01 -8.00
N LYS A 135 14.08 0.31 -8.00
CA LYS A 135 15.06 1.33 -7.66
C LYS A 135 15.48 1.31 -6.18
N TRP A 136 14.54 1.11 -5.25
CA TRP A 136 14.77 1.38 -3.83
C TRP A 136 14.94 0.13 -2.96
N THR A 137 14.49 -1.04 -3.40
CA THR A 137 14.67 -2.31 -2.66
C THR A 137 16.12 -2.55 -2.21
N PRO A 138 17.17 -2.29 -3.01
CA PRO A 138 18.56 -2.48 -2.58
C PRO A 138 18.96 -1.66 -1.34
N PHE A 139 18.26 -0.56 -1.06
CA PHE A 139 18.55 0.34 0.07
C PHE A 139 17.56 0.15 1.24
N LEU A 140 16.29 -0.10 0.92
CA LEU A 140 15.23 -0.28 1.92
C LEU A 140 15.24 -1.69 2.54
N GLY A 141 15.74 -2.68 1.80
CA GLY A 141 15.79 -4.07 2.22
C GLY A 141 14.60 -4.88 1.72
N GLU A 142 14.68 -6.20 1.86
CA GLU A 142 13.62 -7.11 1.44
C GLU A 142 12.34 -6.93 2.26
N ARG A 143 11.20 -7.33 1.70
CA ARG A 143 9.87 -7.25 2.35
C ARG A 143 9.50 -5.83 2.78
N THR A 144 9.96 -4.84 2.02
CA THR A 144 9.58 -3.44 2.17
C THR A 144 8.83 -2.94 0.95
N LEU A 145 7.84 -2.08 1.18
CA LEU A 145 7.02 -1.48 0.13
C LEU A 145 7.15 0.05 0.20
N PRO A 146 7.84 0.69 -0.76
CA PRO A 146 7.76 2.13 -0.94
C PRO A 146 6.31 2.53 -1.23
N ILE A 147 5.80 3.54 -0.52
CA ILE A 147 4.41 4.02 -0.67
C ILE A 147 4.32 5.48 -1.09
N GLY A 148 5.37 6.26 -0.86
CA GLY A 148 5.46 7.66 -1.29
C GLY A 148 6.82 8.26 -0.96
N ARG A 149 6.96 9.55 -1.20
CA ARG A 149 8.15 10.32 -0.82
C ARG A 149 7.79 11.68 -0.27
N ASP A 150 8.73 12.29 0.43
CA ASP A 150 8.67 13.73 0.73
C ASP A 150 9.25 14.58 -0.41
N GLY A 151 9.11 15.90 -0.30
CA GLY A 151 9.65 16.85 -1.28
C GLY A 151 11.17 16.82 -1.40
N GLY A 152 11.86 16.31 -0.37
CA GLY A 152 13.30 16.09 -0.35
C GLY A 152 13.75 14.80 -1.05
N GLY A 153 12.83 13.90 -1.42
CA GLY A 153 13.14 12.60 -2.02
C GLY A 153 13.39 11.47 -1.02
N ASN A 154 13.18 11.72 0.27
CA ASN A 154 13.19 10.67 1.29
C ASN A 154 12.02 9.72 1.08
N GLN A 155 12.27 8.44 1.31
CA GLN A 155 11.32 7.38 0.96
C GLN A 155 10.45 7.03 2.14
N ILE A 156 9.14 7.08 1.98
CA ILE A 156 8.17 6.60 2.96
C ILE A 156 7.79 5.18 2.53
N PHE A 157 7.92 4.22 3.44
CA PHE A 157 7.74 2.80 3.12
C PHE A 157 7.12 2.02 4.27
N LEU A 158 6.49 0.89 3.91
CA LEU A 158 6.04 -0.12 4.85
C LEU A 158 7.15 -1.16 5.04
N ASP A 159 7.49 -1.44 6.29
CA ASP A 159 8.30 -2.60 6.65
C ASP A 159 7.38 -3.72 7.12
N MET A 160 7.40 -4.84 6.40
CA MET A 160 6.57 -6.03 6.64
C MET A 160 7.41 -7.25 7.03
N SER A 161 8.69 -7.04 7.37
CA SER A 161 9.64 -8.12 7.68
C SER A 161 9.27 -8.94 8.92
N SER A 162 8.52 -8.34 9.85
CA SER A 162 8.19 -8.90 11.16
C SER A 162 6.83 -9.61 11.25
N GLY A 163 6.07 -9.68 10.14
CA GLY A 163 4.72 -10.28 10.10
C GLY A 163 3.57 -9.29 10.39
N SER A 164 3.88 -8.05 10.75
CA SER A 164 2.97 -6.90 10.77
C SER A 164 3.61 -5.73 10.03
N GLU A 165 2.82 -4.89 9.36
CA GLU A 165 3.34 -3.70 8.69
C GLU A 165 3.57 -2.55 9.68
N THR A 166 4.74 -1.93 9.59
CA THR A 166 5.06 -0.67 10.29
C THR A 166 5.48 0.37 9.26
N VAL A 167 5.30 1.65 9.56
CA VAL A 167 5.61 2.73 8.60
C VAL A 167 6.90 3.42 8.99
N TRP A 168 7.75 3.67 8.01
CA TRP A 168 9.07 4.25 8.17
C TRP A 168 9.35 5.31 7.10
N ILE A 169 10.28 6.20 7.41
CA ILE A 169 10.92 7.09 6.44
C ILE A 169 12.42 6.77 6.38
N ALA A 170 12.96 6.66 5.16
CA ALA A 170 14.39 6.52 4.90
C ALA A 170 14.95 7.84 4.37
N LEU A 171 15.89 8.40 5.12
CA LEU A 171 16.57 9.66 4.80
C LEU A 171 17.71 9.40 3.83
N HIS A 172 17.49 9.73 2.55
CA HIS A 172 18.39 9.33 1.47
C HIS A 172 19.73 10.08 1.50
N ASP A 173 19.71 11.32 1.99
CA ASP A 173 20.86 12.21 2.15
C ASP A 173 21.63 11.97 3.47
N GLN A 174 21.04 11.23 4.42
CA GLN A 174 21.64 10.89 5.72
C GLN A 174 22.06 9.42 5.78
N GLY A 175 22.64 8.90 4.68
CA GLY A 175 23.16 7.54 4.64
C GLY A 175 22.09 6.45 4.79
N MET A 176 20.89 6.70 4.27
CA MET A 176 19.73 5.81 4.38
C MET A 176 19.29 5.54 5.82
N LYS A 177 19.44 6.52 6.72
CA LYS A 177 18.92 6.42 8.08
C LYS A 177 17.41 6.19 8.05
N LYS A 178 16.95 5.10 8.67
CA LYS A 178 15.54 4.73 8.76
C LYS A 178 14.96 5.18 10.10
N ILE A 179 13.83 5.88 10.06
CA ILE A 179 13.13 6.37 11.25
C ILE A 179 11.70 5.86 11.21
N LYS A 180 11.23 5.27 12.31
CA LYS A 180 9.86 4.77 12.42
C LYS A 180 8.90 5.93 12.61
N ILE A 181 7.83 5.95 11.84
CA ILE A 181 6.83 7.03 11.86
C ILE A 181 5.46 6.54 12.34
N ALA A 182 5.15 5.25 12.20
CA ALA A 182 3.91 4.68 12.74
C ALA A 182 4.00 3.17 13.02
N GLU A 183 3.10 2.69 13.88
CA GLU A 183 2.98 1.27 14.25
C GLU A 183 2.15 0.46 13.25
N SER A 184 1.40 1.12 12.37
CA SER A 184 0.62 0.51 11.29
C SER A 184 0.32 1.55 10.22
N PHE A 185 -0.04 1.10 9.01
CA PHE A 185 -0.45 2.02 7.95
C PHE A 185 -1.70 2.83 8.32
N GLU A 186 -2.67 2.20 8.98
CA GLU A 186 -3.87 2.89 9.49
C GLU A 186 -3.51 4.02 10.48
N SER A 187 -2.62 3.73 11.45
CA SER A 187 -2.21 4.75 12.42
C SER A 187 -1.43 5.89 11.77
N PHE A 188 -0.63 5.59 10.73
CA PHE A 188 0.03 6.60 9.92
C PHE A 188 -0.98 7.50 9.22
N ILE A 189 -1.92 6.92 8.46
CA ILE A 189 -2.95 7.67 7.77
C ILE A 189 -3.75 8.53 8.74
N ASN A 190 -4.13 8.02 9.91
CA ASN A 190 -4.87 8.78 10.92
C ASN A 190 -4.03 9.90 11.59
N SER A 191 -2.70 9.79 11.57
CA SER A 191 -1.80 10.81 12.13
C SER A 191 -1.59 12.02 11.21
N LEU A 192 -1.89 11.89 9.91
CA LEU A 192 -1.62 12.96 8.94
C LEU A 192 -2.40 14.22 9.28
N ARG A 193 -1.71 15.37 9.24
CA ARG A 193 -2.28 16.69 9.58
C ARG A 193 -2.08 17.69 8.44
N ALA A 194 -2.94 18.71 8.41
CA ALA A 194 -2.78 19.82 7.50
C ALA A 194 -1.46 20.54 7.80
N ASN A 195 -0.86 21.11 6.77
CA ASN A 195 0.36 21.88 6.92
C ASN A 195 0.06 23.17 7.72
N PRO A 196 0.74 23.41 8.85
CA PRO A 196 0.44 24.54 9.73
C PRO A 196 0.68 25.91 9.08
N ASP A 197 1.45 25.97 7.99
CA ASP A 197 1.75 27.22 7.28
C ASP A 197 0.65 27.64 6.29
N PHE A 198 -0.36 26.79 6.06
CA PHE A 198 -1.47 27.05 5.11
C PHE A 198 -2.79 27.44 5.78
N ILE A 199 -2.73 27.98 7.02
CA ILE A 199 -3.91 28.44 7.79
C ILE A 199 -4.14 29.94 7.62
#